data_AF-A0AA38GNE6-F1
#
_entry.id   AF-A0AA38GNE6-F1
#
_cell.length_a   1.000
_cell.length_b   1.000
_cell.length_c   1.000
_cell.angle_alpha   90.00
_cell.angle_beta   90.00
_cell.angle_gamma   90.00
#
_symmetry.space_group_name_H-M   'P 1'
#
loop_
_entity.id
_entity.type
_entity.pdbx_description
1 polymer ?
#
loop_
_entity_poly.entity_id
_entity_poly.type
_entity_poly.pdbx_seq_one_letter_code
_entity_poly.pdbx_strand_id
1 'polypeptide(L)'
;KEELERLLATGFIKPIDYSEWISNVVPVQKKPVGIIIFTDFRDINKACPKYDFPFPNIDMIVNSTVRYEIPSLMAEFLGYNQIKIEKEDQHKMTFTTPWGTFCYQVIPFGLKNSGVTYQREMTVIFHDMLHKIMKDYVDNILGNKRQEKTTLKCC
;
A
#
# COMPACT_ATOMS: atom_id res chain seq x y z
N LYS A 1 -8.10 23.47 -7.13
CA LYS A 1 -9.04 23.05 -8.21
C LYS A 1 -8.37 22.07 -9.17
N GLU A 2 -7.26 22.44 -9.81
CA GLU A 2 -6.52 21.56 -10.75
C GLU A 2 -6.22 20.16 -10.21
N GLU A 3 -5.77 20.04 -8.96
CA GLU A 3 -5.50 18.71 -8.35
C GLU A 3 -6.77 17.85 -8.21
N LEU A 4 -7.94 18.45 -7.94
CA LEU A 4 -9.21 17.72 -7.91
C LEU A 4 -9.59 17.22 -9.31
N GLU A 5 -9.43 18.07 -10.32
CA GLU A 5 -9.70 17.72 -11.73
C GLU A 5 -8.78 16.57 -12.17
N ARG A 6 -7.51 16.59 -11.75
CA ARG A 6 -6.56 15.49 -11.98
C ARG A 6 -7.03 14.19 -11.31
N LEU A 7 -7.44 14.23 -10.04
CA LEU A 7 -7.92 13.05 -9.30
C LEU A 7 -9.24 12.50 -9.86
N LEU A 8 -10.10 13.37 -10.39
CA LEU A 8 -11.34 12.99 -11.08
C LEU A 8 -11.02 12.31 -12.43
N ALA A 9 -10.10 12.89 -13.21
CA ALA A 9 -9.70 12.35 -14.51
C ALA A 9 -9.06 10.96 -14.40
N THR A 10 -8.31 10.70 -13.32
CA THR A 10 -7.77 9.35 -13.04
C THR A 10 -8.79 8.37 -12.46
N GLY A 11 -9.99 8.85 -12.10
CA GLY A 11 -11.01 8.03 -11.43
C GLY A 11 -10.70 7.68 -9.97
N PHE A 12 -9.71 8.34 -9.34
CA PHE A 12 -9.36 8.08 -7.94
C PHE A 12 -10.42 8.61 -6.98
N ILE A 13 -11.15 9.63 -7.39
CA ILE A 13 -12.28 10.19 -6.65
C ILE A 13 -13.52 10.25 -7.55
N LYS A 14 -14.70 10.30 -6.93
CA LYS A 14 -15.98 10.59 -7.60
C LYS A 14 -16.75 11.67 -6.84
N PRO A 15 -17.49 12.55 -7.53
CA PRO A 15 -18.42 13.46 -6.85
C PRO A 15 -19.54 12.66 -6.18
N ILE A 16 -20.03 13.15 -5.05
CA ILE A 16 -21.19 12.61 -4.35
C ILE A 16 -22.06 13.75 -3.82
N ASP A 17 -23.37 13.51 -3.76
CA ASP A 17 -24.33 14.52 -3.30
C ASP A 17 -24.50 14.51 -1.78
N TYR A 18 -24.44 13.31 -1.16
CA TYR A 18 -24.69 13.12 0.26
C TYR A 18 -23.69 12.13 0.87
N SER A 19 -23.18 12.46 2.06
CA SER A 19 -22.43 11.54 2.90
C SER A 19 -22.71 11.80 4.38
N GLU A 20 -22.73 10.72 5.16
CA GLU A 20 -22.78 10.76 6.62
C GLU A 20 -21.38 11.02 7.22
N TRP A 21 -20.33 10.74 6.45
CA TRP A 21 -18.93 10.94 6.84
C TRP A 21 -18.35 12.12 6.07
N ILE A 22 -17.65 13.02 6.74
CA ILE A 22 -16.97 14.13 6.05
C ILE A 22 -15.63 14.38 6.71
N SER A 23 -14.56 14.16 5.95
CA SER A 23 -13.21 14.61 6.30
C SER A 23 -12.91 15.98 5.67
N ASN A 24 -12.16 16.79 6.40
CA ASN A 24 -11.60 18.03 5.88
C ASN A 24 -10.36 17.74 5.03
N VAL A 25 -10.05 18.64 4.10
CA VAL A 25 -8.80 18.59 3.33
C VAL A 25 -7.88 19.74 3.68
N VAL A 26 -6.58 19.45 3.58
CA VAL A 26 -5.49 20.39 3.78
C VAL A 26 -4.68 20.44 2.49
N PRO A 27 -4.80 21.51 1.68
CA PRO A 27 -3.92 21.70 0.53
C PRO A 27 -2.52 22.07 1.02
N VAL A 28 -1.51 21.38 0.49
CA VAL A 28 -0.10 21.60 0.82
C VAL A 28 0.70 21.88 -0.44
N GLN A 29 1.41 23.00 -0.47
CA GLN A 29 2.34 23.32 -1.55
C GLN A 29 3.64 22.51 -1.37
N LYS A 30 3.94 21.61 -2.30
CA LYS A 30 5.16 20.82 -2.31
C LYS A 30 5.99 21.13 -3.55
N LYS A 31 7.18 21.69 -3.40
CA LYS A 31 8.09 21.91 -4.53
C LYS A 31 8.88 20.62 -4.82
N PRO A 32 9.10 20.21 -6.08
CA PRO A 32 8.63 20.82 -7.34
C PRO A 32 7.24 20.32 -7.80
N VAL A 33 6.60 19.42 -7.04
CA VAL A 33 5.39 18.65 -7.43
C VAL A 33 4.12 19.50 -7.60
N GLY A 34 4.04 20.67 -6.97
CA GLY A 34 2.85 21.54 -6.98
C GLY A 34 2.00 21.40 -5.73
N ILE A 35 0.69 21.67 -5.84
CA ILE A 35 -0.26 21.53 -4.73
C ILE A 35 -0.70 20.07 -4.63
N ILE A 36 -0.59 19.49 -3.44
CA ILE A 36 -1.13 18.17 -3.11
C ILE A 36 -2.24 18.35 -2.07
N ILE A 37 -3.33 17.59 -2.21
CA ILE A 37 -4.44 17.59 -1.26
C ILE A 37 -4.24 16.45 -0.25
N PHE A 38 -4.11 16.78 1.03
CA PHE A 38 -4.12 15.81 2.11
C PHE A 38 -5.49 15.78 2.77
N THR A 39 -6.06 14.59 2.92
CA THR A 39 -7.33 14.42 3.63
C THR A 39 -7.06 14.08 5.08
N ASP A 40 -7.75 14.76 5.99
CA ASP A 40 -7.63 14.54 7.42
C ASP A 40 -8.46 13.33 7.85
N PHE A 41 -7.77 12.18 7.91
CA PHE A 41 -8.35 10.90 8.33
C PHE A 41 -8.25 10.65 9.83
N ARG A 42 -7.98 11.65 10.68
CA ARG A 42 -7.77 11.40 12.13
C ARG A 42 -8.93 10.67 12.80
N ASP A 43 -10.16 11.06 12.53
CA ASP A 43 -11.34 10.46 13.17
C ASP A 43 -11.65 9.07 12.61
N ILE A 44 -11.55 8.89 11.29
CA ILE A 44 -11.63 7.57 10.64
C ILE A 44 -10.55 6.63 11.18
N ASN A 45 -9.33 7.13 11.31
CA ASN A 45 -8.22 6.37 11.88
C ASN A 45 -8.48 5.99 13.34
N LYS A 46 -9.12 6.83 14.16
CA LYS A 46 -9.48 6.44 15.53
C LYS A 46 -10.55 5.36 15.57
N ALA A 47 -11.56 5.44 14.70
CA ALA A 47 -12.64 4.46 14.61
C ALA A 47 -12.18 3.10 14.04
N CYS A 48 -11.13 3.09 13.21
CA CYS A 48 -10.64 1.86 12.58
C CYS A 48 -9.74 1.02 13.51
N PRO A 49 -10.02 -0.29 13.66
CA PRO A 49 -9.09 -1.21 14.30
C PRO A 49 -7.80 -1.30 13.49
N LYS A 50 -6.68 -1.49 14.20
CA LYS A 50 -5.37 -1.65 13.56
C LYS A 50 -5.23 -3.08 13.06
N TYR A 51 -4.79 -3.25 11.83
CA TYR A 51 -4.38 -4.57 11.33
C TYR A 51 -2.91 -4.80 11.64
N ASP A 52 -2.60 -5.95 12.24
CA ASP A 52 -1.23 -6.44 12.37
C ASP A 52 -0.97 -7.40 11.20
N PHE A 53 -0.12 -6.96 10.28
CA PHE A 53 0.40 -7.80 9.22
C PHE A 53 1.93 -7.79 9.33
N PRO A 54 2.58 -8.94 9.47
CA PRO A 54 4.01 -8.98 9.72
C PRO A 54 4.77 -8.44 8.51
N PHE A 55 5.59 -7.41 8.71
CA PHE A 55 6.57 -7.00 7.71
C PHE A 55 7.63 -8.09 7.58
N PRO A 56 7.92 -8.61 6.37
CA PRO A 56 9.15 -9.36 6.19
C PRO A 56 10.32 -8.46 6.61
N ASN A 57 11.25 -9.02 7.39
CA ASN A 57 12.39 -8.27 7.90
C ASN A 57 13.12 -7.60 6.72
N ILE A 58 13.37 -6.29 6.81
CA ILE A 58 14.04 -5.51 5.76
C ILE A 58 15.39 -6.13 5.39
N ASP A 59 16.13 -6.66 6.37
CA ASP A 59 17.41 -7.34 6.12
C ASP A 59 17.25 -8.62 5.29
N MET A 60 16.12 -9.29 5.41
CA MET A 60 15.78 -10.49 4.62
C MET A 60 15.49 -10.11 3.17
N ILE A 61 14.75 -9.02 2.95
CA ILE A 61 14.44 -8.50 1.61
C ILE A 61 15.73 -8.02 0.95
N VAL A 62 16.49 -7.14 1.61
CA VAL A 62 17.71 -6.51 1.07
C VAL A 62 18.77 -7.55 0.67
N ASN A 63 19.04 -8.53 1.53
CA ASN A 63 20.03 -9.57 1.24
C ASN A 63 19.60 -10.51 0.10
N SER A 64 18.29 -10.72 -0.08
CA SER A 64 17.75 -11.53 -1.17
C SER A 64 17.65 -10.76 -2.50
N THR A 65 17.59 -9.43 -2.46
CA THR A 65 17.49 -8.53 -3.64
C THR A 65 18.81 -8.23 -4.34
N VAL A 66 19.97 -8.58 -3.77
CA VAL A 66 21.29 -8.33 -4.40
C VAL A 66 21.44 -9.02 -5.77
N ARG A 67 20.54 -9.98 -6.11
CA ARG A 67 20.54 -10.71 -7.40
C ARG A 67 19.37 -10.41 -8.34
N TYR A 68 18.38 -9.60 -7.95
CA TYR A 68 17.17 -9.38 -8.75
C TYR A 68 16.92 -7.88 -8.97
N GLU A 69 16.61 -7.47 -10.22
CA GLU A 69 16.25 -6.08 -10.60
C GLU A 69 14.84 -5.66 -10.10
N ILE A 70 14.54 -5.92 -8.84
CA ILE A 70 13.27 -5.61 -8.16
C ILE A 70 13.03 -4.11 -7.87
N PRO A 71 14.05 -3.21 -7.78
CA PRO A 71 13.80 -1.79 -7.47
C PRO A 71 12.88 -1.06 -8.46
N SER A 72 12.93 -1.38 -9.77
CA SER A 72 12.05 -0.75 -10.77
C SER A 72 10.60 -1.21 -10.61
N LEU A 73 10.39 -2.49 -10.33
CA LEU A 73 9.08 -3.09 -10.10
C LEU A 73 8.42 -2.53 -8.83
N MET A 74 9.20 -2.30 -7.77
CA MET A 74 8.67 -1.62 -6.59
C MET A 74 8.32 -0.15 -6.87
N ALA A 75 9.16 0.59 -7.60
CA ALA A 75 8.92 1.99 -7.91
C ALA A 75 7.67 2.21 -8.79
N GLU A 76 7.39 1.29 -9.71
CA GLU A 76 6.23 1.34 -10.62
C GLU A 76 4.90 0.99 -9.92
N PHE A 77 4.94 0.16 -8.87
CA PHE A 77 3.77 -0.25 -8.08
C PHE A 77 3.54 0.55 -6.79
N LEU A 78 4.54 1.27 -6.27
CA LEU A 78 4.45 2.15 -5.09
C LEU A 78 3.46 3.32 -5.24
N GLY A 79 2.76 3.42 -6.37
CA GLY A 79 1.54 4.20 -6.49
C GLY A 79 0.42 3.58 -5.66
N TYR A 80 0.37 3.87 -4.36
CA TYR A 80 -0.70 3.48 -3.41
C TYR A 80 -2.14 3.70 -3.94
N ASN A 81 -2.32 4.52 -4.98
CA ASN A 81 -3.58 4.87 -5.60
C ASN A 81 -4.17 3.81 -6.58
N GLN A 82 -3.69 2.57 -6.60
CA GLN A 82 -4.25 1.52 -7.47
C GLN A 82 -5.18 0.54 -6.75
N ILE A 83 -5.11 0.44 -5.42
CA ILE A 83 -5.93 -0.51 -4.65
C ILE A 83 -7.32 0.11 -4.43
N LYS A 84 -8.35 -0.55 -4.97
CA LYS A 84 -9.74 -0.09 -4.83
C LYS A 84 -10.23 -0.25 -3.40
N ILE A 85 -11.00 0.71 -2.93
CA ILE A 85 -11.72 0.61 -1.66
C ILE A 85 -12.97 -0.25 -1.87
N GLU A 86 -13.21 -1.17 -0.94
CA GLU A 86 -14.44 -1.97 -0.88
C GLU A 86 -15.69 -1.08 -0.92
N LYS A 87 -16.71 -1.49 -1.68
CA LYS A 87 -17.91 -0.65 -1.90
C LYS A 87 -18.58 -0.22 -0.60
N GLU A 88 -18.57 -1.11 0.39
CA GLU A 88 -19.14 -0.89 1.71
C GLU A 88 -18.39 0.16 2.52
N ASP A 89 -17.09 0.36 2.28
CA ASP A 89 -16.26 1.32 3.01
C ASP A 89 -16.07 2.65 2.27
N GLN A 90 -16.43 2.73 0.98
CA GLN A 90 -16.29 3.95 0.18
C GLN A 90 -16.99 5.16 0.82
N HIS A 91 -18.20 4.97 1.37
CA HIS A 91 -18.98 6.06 1.98
C HIS A 91 -18.28 6.72 3.19
N LYS A 92 -17.32 6.04 3.82
CA LYS A 92 -16.50 6.59 4.91
C LYS A 92 -15.33 7.42 4.40
N MET A 93 -14.96 7.26 3.13
CA MET A 93 -13.77 7.84 2.51
C MET A 93 -14.11 9.11 1.75
N THR A 94 -14.92 9.96 2.38
CA THR A 94 -15.52 11.14 1.79
C THR A 94 -14.91 12.41 2.38
N PHE A 95 -14.65 13.38 1.52
CA PHE A 95 -14.08 14.66 1.91
C PHE A 95 -14.78 15.82 1.22
N THR A 96 -14.76 16.98 1.86
CA THR A 96 -15.40 18.19 1.33
C THR A 96 -14.39 19.25 0.94
N THR A 97 -14.72 20.00 -0.10
CA THR A 97 -13.95 21.14 -0.60
C THR A 97 -14.91 22.27 -0.99
N PRO A 98 -14.42 23.50 -1.19
CA PRO A 98 -15.26 24.59 -1.71
C PRO A 98 -15.91 24.30 -3.09
N TRP A 99 -15.44 23.29 -3.82
CA TRP A 99 -15.95 22.91 -5.14
C TRP A 99 -16.87 21.68 -5.13
N GLY A 100 -17.19 21.15 -3.95
CA GLY A 100 -18.06 20.00 -3.79
C GLY A 100 -17.49 18.93 -2.86
N THR A 101 -18.28 17.87 -2.68
CA THR A 101 -17.96 16.71 -1.87
C THR A 101 -17.59 15.54 -2.77
N PHE A 102 -16.53 14.84 -2.38
CA PHE A 102 -15.95 13.77 -3.17
C PHE A 102 -15.70 12.54 -2.30
N CYS A 103 -15.76 11.37 -2.92
CA CYS A 103 -15.49 10.08 -2.33
C CYS A 103 -14.27 9.45 -3.00
N TYR A 104 -13.31 8.96 -2.22
CA TYR A 104 -12.22 8.14 -2.76
C TYR A 104 -12.75 6.79 -3.26
N GLN A 105 -12.25 6.35 -4.41
CA GLN A 105 -12.50 5.03 -4.98
C GLN A 105 -11.32 4.07 -4.74
N VAL A 106 -10.14 4.63 -4.49
CA VAL A 106 -8.88 3.93 -4.21
C VAL A 106 -8.35 4.36 -2.85
N ILE A 107 -7.58 3.50 -2.19
CA ILE A 107 -7.09 3.75 -0.83
C ILE A 107 -6.24 5.03 -0.82
N PRO A 108 -6.69 6.10 -0.13
CA PRO A 108 -5.93 7.34 -0.06
C PRO A 108 -4.76 7.22 0.90
N PHE A 109 -3.74 8.06 0.67
CA PHE A 109 -2.66 8.25 1.62
C PHE A 109 -3.17 8.86 2.94
N GLY A 110 -2.59 8.46 4.07
CA GLY A 110 -2.93 8.98 5.40
C GLY A 110 -3.89 8.10 6.21
N LEU A 111 -4.41 7.01 5.64
CA LEU A 111 -5.15 6.00 6.40
C LEU A 111 -4.20 5.11 7.21
N LYS A 112 -4.56 4.81 8.46
CA LYS A 112 -3.78 3.97 9.38
C LYS A 112 -3.39 2.62 8.78
N ASN A 113 -4.32 1.98 8.07
CA ASN A 113 -4.14 0.64 7.51
C ASN A 113 -3.68 0.63 6.05
N SER A 114 -3.46 1.79 5.42
CA SER A 114 -3.05 1.87 4.00
C SER A 114 -1.78 1.07 3.69
N GLY A 115 -0.74 1.22 4.51
CA GLY A 115 0.52 0.48 4.35
C GLY A 115 0.34 -1.03 4.52
N VAL A 116 -0.48 -1.45 5.49
CA VAL A 116 -0.76 -2.87 5.74
C VAL A 116 -1.53 -3.49 4.58
N THR A 117 -2.56 -2.81 4.08
CA THR A 117 -3.33 -3.27 2.92
C THR A 117 -2.44 -3.39 1.69
N TYR A 118 -1.60 -2.39 1.44
CA TYR A 118 -0.66 -2.45 0.33
C TYR A 118 0.29 -3.63 0.45
N GLN A 119 0.88 -3.85 1.63
CA GLN A 119 1.79 -4.95 1.85
C GLN A 119 1.10 -6.31 1.66
N ARG A 120 -0.15 -6.45 2.08
CA ARG A 120 -0.95 -7.66 1.87
C ARG A 120 -1.17 -7.93 0.39
N GLU A 121 -1.60 -6.92 -0.37
CA GLU A 121 -1.78 -7.02 -1.83
C GLU A 121 -0.46 -7.39 -2.52
N MET A 122 0.63 -6.72 -2.15
CA MET A 122 1.96 -7.01 -2.67
C MET A 122 2.40 -8.45 -2.37
N THR A 123 2.09 -8.96 -1.18
CA THR A 123 2.40 -10.35 -0.80
C THR A 123 1.60 -11.35 -1.63
N VAL A 124 0.36 -11.03 -2.00
CA VAL A 124 -0.46 -11.88 -2.88
C VAL A 124 0.07 -11.86 -4.31
N ILE A 125 0.31 -10.69 -4.88
CA ILE A 125 0.80 -10.54 -6.26
C ILE A 125 2.17 -11.20 -6.43
N PHE A 126 3.06 -10.98 -5.46
CA PHE A 126 4.41 -11.51 -5.51
C PHE A 126 4.56 -12.80 -4.73
N HIS A 127 3.47 -13.50 -4.39
CA HIS A 127 3.54 -14.70 -3.55
C HIS A 127 4.57 -15.70 -4.08
N ASP A 128 4.45 -16.08 -5.35
CA ASP A 128 5.35 -17.06 -5.99
C ASP A 128 6.79 -16.54 -6.11
N MET A 129 6.96 -15.26 -6.41
CA MET A 129 8.27 -14.63 -6.54
C MET A 129 8.97 -14.50 -5.18
N LEU A 130 8.25 -14.06 -4.15
CA LEU A 130 8.71 -13.97 -2.77
C LEU A 130 9.04 -15.37 -2.24
N HIS A 131 8.24 -16.39 -2.55
CA HIS A 131 8.55 -17.78 -2.20
C HIS A 131 9.85 -18.25 -2.82
N LYS A 132 10.09 -17.93 -4.11
CA LYS A 132 11.35 -18.26 -4.78
C LYS A 132 12.54 -17.52 -4.18
N ILE A 133 12.41 -16.22 -3.94
CA ILE A 133 13.43 -15.38 -3.31
C ILE A 133 13.74 -15.86 -1.87
N MET A 134 12.71 -16.20 -1.10
CA MET A 134 12.83 -16.75 0.25
C MET A 134 13.50 -18.12 0.25
N LYS A 135 13.14 -18.99 -0.70
CA LYS A 135 13.79 -20.28 -0.88
C LYS A 135 15.27 -20.10 -1.23
N ASP A 136 15.58 -19.24 -2.21
CA ASP A 136 16.97 -18.93 -2.58
C ASP A 136 17.76 -18.33 -1.41
N TYR A 137 17.13 -17.52 -0.54
CA TYR A 137 17.74 -16.96 0.66
C TYR A 137 18.03 -18.04 1.72
N VAL A 138 17.03 -18.88 2.04
CA VAL A 138 17.19 -20.01 2.97
C VAL A 138 18.24 -20.98 2.45
N ASP A 139 18.22 -21.31 1.17
CA ASP A 139 19.21 -22.18 0.53
C ASP A 139 20.62 -21.55 0.51
N ASN A 140 20.76 -20.23 0.41
CA ASN A 140 22.06 -19.54 0.51
C ASN A 140 22.58 -19.47 1.96
N ILE A 141 21.70 -19.31 2.95
CA ILE A 141 22.08 -19.35 4.37
C ILE A 141 22.43 -20.77 4.81
N LEU A 142 21.62 -21.75 4.41
CA LEU A 142 21.85 -23.17 4.69
C LEU A 142 23.01 -23.73 3.85
N GLY A 143 23.20 -23.24 2.62
CA GLY A 143 24.26 -23.63 1.69
C GLY A 143 25.65 -23.10 2.04
N ASN A 144 25.76 -22.16 2.99
CA ASN A 144 27.04 -21.80 3.61
C ASN A 144 27.45 -22.74 4.75
N LYS A 145 26.66 -23.78 5.07
CA LYS A 145 27.18 -24.94 5.80
C LYS A 145 27.59 -26.00 4.77
N ARG A 146 28.90 -26.20 4.67
CA ARG A 146 29.53 -27.31 3.94
C ARG A 146 28.73 -28.60 4.13
N GLN A 147 28.62 -29.35 3.03
CA GLN A 147 28.09 -30.72 2.98
C GLN A 147 28.50 -31.53 4.21
N GLU A 148 27.53 -31.96 5.01
CA GLU A 148 27.58 -33.27 5.62
C GLU A 148 26.26 -33.98 5.32
N LYS A 149 26.39 -35.09 4.59
CA LYS A 149 25.32 -36.06 4.37
C LYS A 149 24.86 -36.57 5.74
N THR A 150 23.61 -36.35 6.09
CA THR A 150 22.93 -37.21 7.07
C THR A 150 21.56 -37.58 6.53
N THR A 151 21.46 -38.82 6.07
CA THR A 151 20.23 -39.52 5.75
C THR A 151 19.36 -39.61 7.01
N LEU A 152 18.12 -39.13 6.97
CA LEU A 152 17.09 -39.56 7.92
C LEU A 152 15.74 -39.73 7.20
N LYS A 153 15.24 -40.97 7.24
CA LYS A 153 13.88 -41.37 6.88
C LYS A 153 12.89 -40.71 7.83
N CYS A 154 11.69 -40.40 7.35
CA CYS A 154 10.56 -40.06 8.21
C CYS A 154 9.41 -41.02 7.91
N CYS A 155 9.13 -41.90 8.88
CA CYS A 155 7.74 -42.11 9.28
C CYS A 155 7.17 -40.78 9.77
#